data_AF-A0A162P9R2-F1
#
_entry.id   AF-A0A162P9R2-F1
#
_cell.length_a   1.000
_cell.length_b   1.000
_cell.length_c   1.000
_cell.angle_alpha   90.00
_cell.angle_beta   90.00
_cell.angle_gamma   90.00
#
_symmetry.space_group_name_H-M   'P 1'
#
loop_
_entity.id
_entity.type
_entity.pdbx_description
1 polymer ?
#
loop_
_entity_poly.entity_id
_entity_poly.type
_entity_poly.pdbx_seq_one_letter_code
_entity_poly.pdbx_strand_id
1 'polypeptide(L)'
;MVLSTPFALAAMILVASFVPSATMAQTQLVTYLKRGSNLTRTEFWDYWQSQHAPKVAPLAAHLGIIRYQQIQASGRVLPTLVGQDAPSSNVPVDFDGIAMLLYPSVEVIHAFVTHPYYVNVVEPDEHIFMDKSAFGAGMVATFRGTHIDVVDDNEYVWAGDQATRQTYQELFEKYM
;
A
#
# COMPACT_ATOMS: atom_id res chain seq x y z
N MET A 1 -47.45 5.96 -55.97
CA MET A 1 -48.57 5.17 -55.38
C MET A 1 -47.95 3.95 -54.72
N VAL A 2 -48.39 3.62 -53.49
CA VAL A 2 -48.09 2.38 -52.72
C VAL A 2 -46.73 2.42 -51.98
N LEU A 3 -46.63 2.91 -50.72
CA LEU A 3 -46.90 2.32 -49.36
C LEU A 3 -45.54 2.16 -48.62
N SER A 4 -45.26 2.93 -47.54
CA SER A 4 -45.23 2.51 -46.11
C SER A 4 -44.25 1.36 -45.81
N THR A 5 -43.32 1.37 -44.85
CA THR A 5 -43.23 1.97 -43.50
C THR A 5 -41.81 1.72 -42.94
N PRO A 6 -41.39 2.39 -41.86
CA PRO A 6 -40.00 2.47 -41.37
C PRO A 6 -39.68 1.34 -40.38
N PHE A 7 -38.42 0.91 -40.21
CA PHE A 7 -38.06 0.22 -38.95
C PHE A 7 -36.55 0.19 -38.64
N ALA A 8 -36.29 0.54 -37.38
CA ALA A 8 -35.17 0.18 -36.49
C ALA A 8 -33.73 0.59 -36.82
N LEU A 9 -33.32 1.65 -36.13
CA LEU A 9 -31.96 1.86 -35.64
C LEU A 9 -31.54 0.63 -34.78
N ALA A 10 -30.66 -0.21 -35.31
CA ALA A 10 -30.05 -1.28 -34.53
C ALA A 10 -29.01 -0.67 -33.58
N ALA A 11 -29.37 -0.53 -32.31
CA ALA A 11 -28.40 -0.26 -31.25
C ALA A 11 -27.50 -1.49 -31.10
N MET A 12 -26.28 -1.42 -31.63
CA MET A 12 -25.21 -2.36 -31.28
C MET A 12 -24.87 -2.14 -29.81
N ILE A 13 -25.38 -3.01 -28.94
CA ILE A 13 -24.88 -3.14 -27.57
C ILE A 13 -23.48 -3.73 -27.70
N LEU A 14 -22.48 -2.86 -27.58
CA LEU A 14 -21.10 -3.26 -27.39
C LEU A 14 -21.00 -3.83 -25.96
N VAL A 15 -21.30 -5.11 -25.79
CA VAL A 15 -20.90 -5.82 -24.57
C VAL A 15 -19.39 -5.95 -24.66
N ALA A 16 -18.67 -4.92 -24.19
CA ALA A 16 -17.27 -5.05 -23.87
C ALA A 16 -17.17 -6.17 -22.84
N SER A 17 -16.76 -7.35 -23.30
CA SER A 17 -16.40 -8.44 -22.42
C SER A 17 -15.26 -7.92 -21.56
N PHE A 18 -15.56 -7.54 -20.32
CA PHE A 18 -14.56 -7.34 -19.29
C PHE A 18 -13.90 -8.70 -19.08
N VAL A 19 -12.88 -8.99 -19.86
CA VAL A 19 -11.83 -9.90 -19.42
C VAL A 19 -11.24 -9.19 -18.20
N PRO A 20 -11.26 -9.77 -16.99
CA PRO A 20 -10.45 -9.25 -15.92
C PRO A 20 -9.03 -9.29 -16.46
N SER A 21 -8.50 -8.12 -16.82
CA SER A 21 -7.07 -7.96 -17.00
C SER A 21 -6.46 -8.59 -15.76
N ALA A 22 -5.55 -9.54 -15.94
CA ALA A 22 -4.74 -10.05 -14.85
C ALA A 22 -4.40 -8.83 -13.99
N THR A 23 -4.92 -8.80 -12.76
CA THR A 23 -4.61 -7.72 -11.84
C THR A 23 -3.09 -7.70 -11.80
N MET A 24 -2.47 -6.66 -12.36
CA MET A 24 -1.04 -6.45 -12.20
C MET A 24 -0.82 -6.54 -10.70
N ALA A 25 -0.13 -7.59 -10.26
CA ALA A 25 -0.18 -7.99 -8.86
C ALA A 25 0.30 -6.81 -8.02
N GLN A 26 -0.62 -6.24 -7.24
CA GLN A 26 -0.33 -5.06 -6.44
C GLN A 26 0.78 -5.41 -5.46
N THR A 27 1.70 -4.47 -5.29
CA THR A 27 2.88 -4.66 -4.45
C THR A 27 2.71 -3.89 -3.15
N GLN A 28 2.66 -4.61 -2.04
CA GLN A 28 2.66 -4.02 -0.70
C GLN A 28 4.10 -3.85 -0.22
N LEU A 29 4.47 -2.65 0.22
CA LEU A 29 5.62 -2.44 1.09
C LEU A 29 5.15 -2.24 2.53
N VAL A 30 5.80 -2.93 3.47
CA VAL A 30 5.64 -2.76 4.92
C VAL A 30 7.00 -2.35 5.47
N THR A 31 7.10 -1.10 5.93
CA THR A 31 8.36 -0.49 6.33
C THR A 31 8.31 -0.07 7.79
N TYR A 32 9.23 -0.59 8.59
CA TYR A 32 9.41 -0.25 10.00
C TYR A 32 10.37 0.93 10.10
N LEU A 33 9.92 2.02 10.71
CA LEU A 33 10.63 3.29 10.78
C LEU A 33 11.23 3.50 12.15
N LYS A 34 12.49 3.95 12.21
CA LYS A 34 13.15 4.41 13.43
C LYS A 34 13.03 5.92 13.52
N ARG A 35 12.52 6.38 14.65
CA ARG A 35 12.42 7.79 15.01
C ARG A 35 13.79 8.40 15.29
N GLY A 36 13.99 9.65 14.87
CA GLY A 36 15.15 10.48 15.22
C GLY A 36 15.32 10.65 16.73
N SER A 37 16.53 10.46 17.25
CA SER A 37 16.82 10.41 18.69
C SER A 37 16.51 11.71 19.45
N ASN A 38 16.42 12.82 18.73
CA ASN A 38 16.07 14.15 19.23
C ASN A 38 14.57 14.35 19.53
N LEU A 39 13.70 13.43 19.12
CA LEU A 39 12.25 13.53 19.34
C LEU A 39 11.80 12.68 20.54
N THR A 40 10.56 12.83 20.95
CA THR A 40 9.79 11.83 21.68
C THR A 40 8.95 11.02 20.70
N ARG A 41 8.39 9.88 21.13
CA ARG A 41 7.54 9.05 20.26
C ARG A 41 6.30 9.81 19.78
N THR A 42 5.67 10.58 20.67
CA THR A 42 4.50 11.41 20.33
C THR A 42 4.87 12.48 19.31
N GLU A 43 5.97 13.22 19.51
CA GLU A 43 6.42 14.24 18.55
C GLU A 43 6.72 13.64 17.16
N PHE A 44 7.28 12.43 17.11
CA PHE A 44 7.48 11.71 15.86
C PHE A 44 6.17 11.38 15.16
N TRP A 45 5.20 10.81 15.89
CA TRP A 45 3.89 10.49 15.33
C TRP A 45 3.13 11.73 14.86
N ASP A 46 3.15 12.80 15.67
CA ASP A 46 2.52 14.07 15.35
C ASP A 46 3.16 14.71 14.11
N TYR A 47 4.49 14.75 14.03
CA TYR A 47 5.20 15.27 12.85
C TYR A 47 4.92 14.40 11.61
N TRP A 48 4.99 13.08 11.77
CA TRP A 48 4.82 12.15 10.66
C TRP A 48 3.43 12.25 10.03
N GLN A 49 2.38 12.39 10.84
CA GLN A 49 1.01 12.58 10.34
C GLN A 49 0.76 14.01 9.84
N SER A 50 1.14 15.03 10.59
CA SER A 50 0.73 16.42 10.32
C SER A 50 1.63 17.17 9.35
N GLN A 51 2.90 16.77 9.21
CA GLN A 51 3.89 17.47 8.38
C GLN A 51 4.39 16.62 7.22
N HIS A 52 4.75 15.36 7.48
CA HIS A 52 5.30 14.48 6.45
C HIS A 52 4.22 13.94 5.50
N ALA A 53 3.09 13.45 6.03
CA ALA A 53 2.02 12.88 5.19
C ALA A 53 1.52 13.85 4.10
N PRO A 54 1.27 15.15 4.38
CA PRO A 54 0.86 16.11 3.36
C PRO A 54 1.93 16.37 2.28
N LYS A 55 3.21 16.16 2.59
CA LYS A 55 4.30 16.27 1.60
C LYS A 55 4.31 15.06 0.67
N VAL A 56 4.06 13.87 1.19
CA VAL A 56 4.07 12.61 0.42
C VAL A 56 2.81 12.46 -0.46
N ALA A 57 1.64 12.80 0.07
CA ALA A 57 0.35 12.49 -0.55
C ALA A 57 0.21 12.96 -2.02
N PRO A 58 0.64 14.18 -2.43
CA PRO A 58 0.53 14.62 -3.82
C PRO A 58 1.32 13.74 -4.79
N LEU A 59 2.55 13.35 -4.44
CA LEU A 59 3.38 12.49 -5.28
C LEU A 59 2.82 11.06 -5.33
N ALA A 60 2.37 10.54 -4.19
CA ALA A 60 1.76 9.23 -4.11
C ALA A 60 0.52 9.13 -5.01
N ALA A 61 -0.38 10.11 -4.92
CA ALA A 61 -1.58 10.19 -5.76
C ALA A 61 -1.20 10.36 -7.24
N HIS A 62 -0.22 11.20 -7.57
CA HIS A 62 0.25 11.42 -8.94
C HIS A 62 0.75 10.14 -9.62
N LEU A 63 1.42 9.26 -8.87
CA LEU A 63 1.96 7.99 -9.38
C LEU A 63 0.96 6.83 -9.27
N GLY A 64 -0.28 7.08 -8.83
CA GLY A 64 -1.29 6.05 -8.69
C GLY A 64 -1.01 5.04 -7.58
N ILE A 65 -0.28 5.44 -6.52
CA ILE A 65 -0.16 4.62 -5.31
C ILE A 65 -1.57 4.46 -4.72
N ILE A 66 -1.99 3.21 -4.56
CA ILE A 66 -3.37 2.83 -4.25
C ILE A 66 -3.72 3.19 -2.80
N ARG A 67 -2.77 2.99 -1.89
CA ARG A 67 -2.97 3.22 -0.46
C ARG A 67 -1.65 3.62 0.21
N TYR A 68 -1.68 4.64 1.06
CA TYR A 68 -0.61 4.96 2.01
C TYR A 68 -1.21 5.02 3.41
N GLN A 69 -0.67 4.22 4.33
CA GLN A 69 -1.09 4.14 5.72
C GLN A 69 0.11 4.37 6.64
N GLN A 70 -0.13 5.12 7.71
CA GLN A 70 0.79 5.30 8.82
C GLN A 70 0.24 4.57 10.03
N ILE A 71 0.97 3.58 10.54
CA ILE A 71 0.61 2.88 11.76
C ILE A 71 1.52 3.38 12.88
N GLN A 72 0.91 4.07 13.85
CA GLN A 72 1.57 4.60 15.05
C GLN A 72 1.79 3.47 16.06
N ALA A 73 2.76 2.61 15.78
CA ALA A 73 3.14 1.48 16.62
C ALA A 73 4.66 1.41 16.77
N SER A 74 5.13 0.93 17.92
CA SER A 74 6.56 0.78 18.22
C SER A 74 6.87 -0.61 18.77
N GLY A 75 8.08 -1.09 18.54
CA GLY A 75 8.51 -2.41 19.00
C GLY A 75 9.94 -2.72 18.58
N ARG A 76 10.25 -4.00 18.43
CA ARG A 76 11.54 -4.49 17.94
C ARG A 76 11.35 -5.41 16.75
N VAL A 77 12.26 -5.34 15.78
CA VAL A 77 12.24 -6.13 14.54
C VAL A 77 13.65 -6.52 14.15
N LEU A 78 13.82 -7.65 13.44
CA LEU A 78 15.11 -7.99 12.85
C LEU A 78 15.38 -7.08 11.64
N PRO A 79 16.55 -6.44 11.56
CA PRO A 79 16.84 -5.48 10.50
C PRO A 79 16.92 -6.18 9.15
N THR A 80 16.14 -5.68 8.17
CA THR A 80 15.97 -6.33 6.86
C THR A 80 15.92 -5.27 5.76
N LEU A 81 16.86 -5.33 4.81
CA LEU A 81 16.87 -4.41 3.66
C LEU A 81 15.72 -4.74 2.70
N VAL A 82 15.22 -3.72 2.01
CA VAL A 82 14.18 -3.89 0.99
C VAL A 82 14.60 -4.92 -0.06
N GLY A 83 13.68 -5.83 -0.38
CA GLY A 83 13.90 -6.88 -1.37
C GLY A 83 14.74 -8.06 -0.88
N GLN A 84 15.10 -8.12 0.41
CA GLN A 84 15.75 -9.27 1.03
C GLN A 84 14.74 -10.06 1.87
N ASP A 85 14.82 -11.39 1.79
CA ASP A 85 14.00 -12.29 2.61
C ASP A 85 14.66 -12.61 3.97
N ALA A 86 15.99 -12.54 4.04
CA ALA A 86 16.77 -12.81 5.24
C ALA A 86 17.18 -11.52 5.96
N PRO A 87 17.18 -11.51 7.31
CA PRO A 87 17.63 -10.35 8.06
C PRO A 87 19.14 -10.15 7.90
N SER A 88 19.59 -8.90 7.94
CA SER A 88 21.01 -8.53 7.91
C SER A 88 21.72 -8.78 9.24
N SER A 89 20.97 -9.03 10.32
CA SER A 89 21.48 -9.38 11.64
C SER A 89 20.43 -10.14 12.45
N ASN A 90 20.90 -11.03 13.34
CA ASN A 90 20.05 -11.73 14.31
C ASN A 90 19.78 -10.91 15.59
N VAL A 91 20.28 -9.67 15.66
CA VAL A 91 20.04 -8.77 16.78
C VAL A 91 18.88 -7.83 16.44
N PRO A 92 17.74 -7.87 17.18
CA PRO A 92 16.62 -6.98 16.92
C PRO A 92 16.94 -5.51 17.22
N VAL A 93 16.45 -4.63 16.35
CA VAL A 93 16.52 -3.17 16.49
C VAL A 93 15.14 -2.60 16.80
N ASP A 94 15.10 -1.42 17.42
CA ASP A 94 13.84 -0.73 17.71
C ASP A 94 13.23 -0.11 16.45
N PHE A 95 11.90 -0.05 16.41
CA PHE A 95 11.14 0.79 15.48
C PHE A 95 10.07 1.57 16.25
N ASP A 96 9.62 2.68 15.68
CA ASP A 96 8.69 3.62 16.29
C ASP A 96 7.51 3.98 15.38
N GLY A 97 7.45 3.48 14.14
CA GLY A 97 6.27 3.57 13.25
C GLY A 97 6.31 2.52 12.13
N ILE A 98 5.17 2.27 11.49
CA ILE A 98 5.09 1.36 10.33
C ILE A 98 4.41 2.05 9.15
N ALA A 99 5.15 2.30 8.07
CA ALA A 99 4.60 2.81 6.81
C ALA A 99 4.16 1.64 5.93
N MET A 100 2.91 1.68 5.45
CA MET A 100 2.40 0.71 4.49
C MET A 100 2.00 1.45 3.21
N LEU A 101 2.63 1.08 2.10
CA LEU A 101 2.30 1.62 0.78
C LEU A 101 1.92 0.48 -0.18
N LEU A 102 0.74 0.59 -0.77
CA LEU A 102 0.23 -0.34 -1.77
C LEU A 102 0.41 0.27 -3.14
N TYR A 103 1.30 -0.32 -3.93
CA TYR A 103 1.66 0.13 -5.27
C TYR A 103 0.95 -0.71 -6.34
N PRO A 104 0.64 -0.13 -7.50
CA PRO A 104 0.09 -0.89 -8.62
C PRO A 104 1.12 -1.86 -9.22
N SER A 105 2.42 -1.59 -9.07
CA SER A 105 3.51 -2.48 -9.47
C SER A 105 4.84 -2.12 -8.79
N VAL A 106 5.86 -2.98 -8.95
CA VAL A 106 7.21 -2.74 -8.41
C VAL A 106 7.88 -1.53 -9.09
N GLU A 107 7.60 -1.28 -10.36
CA GLU A 107 8.17 -0.17 -11.13
C GLU A 107 7.78 1.18 -10.53
N VAL A 108 6.57 1.29 -9.96
CA VAL A 108 6.11 2.52 -9.31
C VAL A 108 6.88 2.82 -8.03
N ILE A 109 7.41 1.81 -7.34
CA ILE A 109 8.31 2.03 -6.18
C ILE A 109 9.56 2.80 -6.65
N HIS A 110 10.19 2.32 -7.71
CA HIS A 110 11.37 2.99 -8.27
C HIS A 110 11.03 4.39 -8.78
N ALA A 111 9.91 4.55 -9.49
CA ALA A 111 9.45 5.86 -9.95
C ALA A 111 9.22 6.83 -8.78
N PHE A 112 8.65 6.37 -7.66
CA PHE A 112 8.41 7.18 -6.48
C PHE A 112 9.71 7.69 -5.85
N VAL A 113 10.66 6.82 -5.56
CA VAL A 113 11.91 7.20 -4.86
C VAL A 113 12.92 7.95 -5.74
N THR A 114 12.79 7.85 -7.07
CA THR A 114 13.64 8.58 -8.02
C THR A 114 12.99 9.86 -8.55
N HIS A 115 11.73 10.12 -8.22
CA HIS A 115 11.04 11.32 -8.67
C HIS A 115 11.72 12.58 -8.10
N PRO A 116 11.93 13.66 -8.89
CA PRO A 116 12.59 14.86 -8.39
C PRO A 116 11.91 15.48 -7.16
N TYR A 117 10.58 15.39 -7.06
CA TYR A 117 9.85 15.84 -5.87
C TYR A 117 10.19 15.00 -4.63
N TYR A 118 10.37 13.69 -4.75
CA TYR A 118 10.80 12.87 -3.61
C TYR A 118 12.19 13.32 -3.16
N VAL A 119 13.14 13.39 -4.09
CA VAL A 119 14.54 13.76 -3.82
C VAL A 119 14.68 15.15 -3.21
N ASN A 120 13.88 16.13 -3.64
CA ASN A 120 14.04 17.52 -3.21
C ASN A 120 13.10 17.95 -2.08
N VAL A 121 12.05 17.18 -1.77
CA VAL A 121 11.03 17.57 -0.79
C VAL A 121 10.79 16.49 0.26
N VAL A 122 10.57 15.24 -0.16
CA VAL A 122 10.21 14.14 0.76
C VAL A 122 11.44 13.63 1.51
N GLU A 123 12.50 13.26 0.80
CA GLU A 123 13.71 12.69 1.40
C GLU A 123 14.35 13.67 2.40
N PRO A 124 14.54 14.98 2.09
CA PRO A 124 15.08 15.92 3.06
C PRO A 124 14.20 16.08 4.31
N ASP A 125 12.88 15.99 4.16
CA ASP A 125 11.95 16.02 5.28
C ASP A 125 12.08 14.79 6.19
N GLU A 126 12.42 13.62 5.64
CA GLU A 126 12.68 12.42 6.43
C GLU A 126 13.84 12.59 7.42
N HIS A 127 14.84 13.44 7.12
CA HIS A 127 15.95 13.76 8.07
C HIS A 127 15.48 14.51 9.32
N ILE A 128 14.29 15.12 9.30
CA ILE A 128 13.78 15.89 10.43
C ILE A 128 13.24 14.98 11.53
N PHE A 129 12.62 13.85 11.16
CA PHE A 129 11.89 13.00 12.11
C PHE A 129 12.36 11.55 12.17
N MET A 130 13.10 11.06 11.16
CA MET A 130 13.67 9.71 11.17
C MET A 130 15.13 9.71 11.60
N ASP A 131 15.57 8.62 12.22
CA ASP A 131 17.00 8.41 12.50
C ASP A 131 17.69 7.88 11.24
N LYS A 132 18.23 8.80 10.44
CA LYS A 132 18.97 8.46 9.21
C LYS A 132 20.31 7.78 9.47
N SER A 133 20.79 7.76 10.72
CA SER A 133 22.01 7.03 11.10
C SER A 133 21.74 5.58 11.50
N ALA A 134 20.47 5.23 11.79
CA ALA A 134 20.06 3.87 12.06
C ALA A 134 20.18 2.99 10.81
N PHE A 135 20.16 1.66 11.03
CA PHE A 135 20.14 0.69 9.95
C PHE A 135 19.08 1.02 8.88
N GLY A 136 19.42 0.86 7.61
CA GLY A 136 18.51 1.18 6.50
C GLY A 136 18.13 2.65 6.42
N ALA A 137 18.98 3.58 6.91
CA ALA A 137 18.70 5.01 6.98
C ALA A 137 17.36 5.32 7.69
N GLY A 138 17.11 4.61 8.79
CA GLY A 138 15.89 4.72 9.57
C GLY A 138 14.73 3.85 9.07
N MET A 139 14.83 3.23 7.90
CA MET A 139 13.90 2.17 7.45
C MET A 139 14.43 0.81 7.88
N VAL A 140 14.36 0.55 9.19
CA VAL A 140 15.12 -0.54 9.83
C VAL A 140 14.72 -1.94 9.35
N ALA A 141 13.49 -2.13 8.89
CA ALA A 141 13.08 -3.34 8.18
C ALA A 141 12.05 -3.01 7.11
N THR A 142 12.22 -3.53 5.89
CA THR A 142 11.27 -3.33 4.79
C THR A 142 10.94 -4.65 4.12
N PHE A 143 9.66 -5.03 4.14
CA PHE A 143 9.16 -6.25 3.50
C PHE A 143 8.32 -5.90 2.28
N ARG A 144 8.53 -6.64 1.20
CA ARG A 144 7.74 -6.55 -0.02
C ARG A 144 6.90 -7.80 -0.16
N GLY A 145 5.61 -7.65 -0.41
CA GLY A 145 4.70 -8.78 -0.59
C GLY A 145 3.54 -8.46 -1.51
N THR A 146 2.73 -9.49 -1.75
CA THR A 146 1.45 -9.36 -2.47
C THR A 146 0.36 -8.91 -1.52
N HIS A 147 -0.48 -7.99 -1.96
CA HIS A 147 -1.67 -7.58 -1.23
C HIS A 147 -2.87 -8.47 -1.60
N ILE A 148 -3.62 -8.92 -0.60
CA ILE A 148 -4.84 -9.71 -0.76
C ILE A 148 -5.90 -9.11 0.14
N ASP A 149 -6.95 -8.54 -0.45
CA ASP A 149 -8.12 -8.10 0.29
C ASP A 149 -9.01 -9.30 0.65
N VAL A 150 -9.35 -9.40 1.94
CA VAL A 150 -10.25 -10.44 2.47
C VAL A 150 -11.56 -9.81 2.93
N VAL A 151 -11.46 -8.69 3.64
CA VAL A 151 -12.54 -7.80 4.04
C VAL A 151 -12.10 -6.37 3.77
N ASP A 152 -12.95 -5.57 3.14
CA ASP A 152 -12.74 -4.14 2.92
C ASP A 152 -14.08 -3.41 3.11
N ASP A 153 -14.07 -2.28 3.80
CA ASP A 153 -15.29 -1.52 4.16
C ASP A 153 -16.46 -2.34 4.74
N ASN A 154 -16.13 -3.31 5.61
CA ASN A 154 -17.08 -4.29 6.19
C ASN A 154 -17.71 -5.26 5.17
N GLU A 155 -17.23 -5.30 3.94
CA GLU A 155 -17.68 -6.23 2.90
C GLU A 155 -16.75 -7.44 2.77
N TYR A 156 -17.33 -8.62 2.52
CA TYR A 156 -16.58 -9.83 2.21
C TYR A 156 -16.11 -9.80 0.75
N VAL A 157 -14.87 -9.36 0.54
CA VAL A 157 -14.28 -9.11 -0.79
C VAL A 157 -13.27 -10.16 -1.27
N TRP A 158 -12.94 -11.16 -0.43
CA TRP A 158 -12.01 -12.23 -0.82
C TRP A 158 -12.42 -12.89 -2.16
N ALA A 159 -11.50 -12.85 -3.12
CA ALA A 159 -11.68 -13.37 -4.47
C ALA A 159 -11.18 -14.82 -4.65
N GLY A 160 -11.08 -15.58 -3.55
CA GLY A 160 -10.67 -16.99 -3.61
C GLY A 160 -11.77 -17.93 -4.11
N ASP A 161 -11.55 -19.22 -3.90
CA ASP A 161 -12.47 -20.27 -4.36
C ASP A 161 -13.89 -20.11 -3.79
N GLN A 162 -14.88 -20.15 -4.69
CA GLN A 162 -16.28 -19.93 -4.34
C GLN A 162 -16.83 -21.02 -3.42
N ALA A 163 -16.43 -22.28 -3.61
CA ALA A 163 -16.90 -23.40 -2.78
C ALA A 163 -16.39 -23.26 -1.35
N THR A 164 -15.12 -22.88 -1.17
CA THR A 164 -14.51 -22.58 0.13
C THR A 164 -15.21 -21.41 0.78
N ARG A 165 -15.48 -20.34 0.02
CA ARG A 165 -16.23 -19.17 0.51
C ARG A 165 -17.60 -19.57 1.04
N GLN A 166 -18.36 -20.35 0.28
CA GLN A 166 -19.68 -20.84 0.68
C GLN A 166 -19.60 -21.72 1.93
N THR A 167 -18.64 -22.65 1.98
CA THR A 167 -18.44 -23.57 3.11
C THR A 167 -18.29 -22.81 4.43
N TYR A 168 -17.46 -21.76 4.46
CA TYR A 168 -17.24 -20.97 5.67
C TYR A 168 -18.38 -19.98 5.97
N GLN A 169 -19.09 -19.50 4.96
CA GLN A 169 -20.30 -18.70 5.16
C GLN A 169 -21.40 -19.53 5.84
N GLU A 170 -21.67 -20.75 5.37
CA GLU A 170 -22.63 -21.67 5.99
C GLU A 170 -22.22 -22.07 7.41
N LEU A 171 -20.91 -22.18 7.68
CA LEU A 171 -20.42 -22.41 9.04
C LEU A 171 -20.69 -21.20 9.94
N PHE A 172 -20.39 -19.99 9.48
CA PHE A 172 -20.58 -18.76 10.24
C PHE A 172 -22.05 -18.53 10.60
N GLU A 173 -22.98 -18.82 9.70
CA GLU A 173 -24.43 -18.71 9.92
C GLU A 173 -24.95 -19.57 11.08
N LYS A 174 -24.22 -20.61 11.50
CA LYS A 174 -24.57 -21.42 12.68
C LYS A 174 -24.26 -20.72 14.01
N TYR A 175 -23.52 -19.62 13.98
CA TYR A 175 -23.13 -18.82 15.16
C TYR A 175 -23.88 -17.48 15.25
N MET A 176 -24.73 -17.17 14.27
CA MET A 176 -25.61 -16.00 14.26
C MET A 176 -26.97 -16.33 14.85
#